data_AF-A0A519KIE9-F1
#
_entry.id   AF-A0A519KIE9-F1
#
_cell.length_a   1.000
_cell.length_b   1.000
_cell.length_c   1.000
_cell.angle_alpha   90.00
_cell.angle_beta   90.00
_cell.angle_gamma   90.00
#
_symmetry.space_group_name_H-M   'P 1'
#
loop_
_entity.id
_entity.type
_entity.pdbx_description
1 polymer ?
#
loop_
_entity_poly.entity_id
_entity_poly.type
_entity_poly.pdbx_seq_one_letter_code
_entity_poly.pdbx_strand_id
1 'polypeptide(L)'
;MDKKNLENLKSEMNALGFSEKLTAEMEKKMSDGLSEFTLTDQVKGIKGEMELNLYFKQSSQSEFYYLNKFDVLKSEGRQLNAGENYRVTVNGESGQKVQNFERAYEAVGFFRAQGEPATISIANGTKIEPLVTVQEGQVILLDKDFGKTFRSPELPQTFWLDRGKGFSANQAINLVEGRAVHRDDMLTQSGKAYQAWFKMDVDGPRDKYMNYSMNQYNDPSYGFNLADVLDKFNIKELEKPELRAKLEQSLKNGDRAEATVTKDGKKVQVLIEAEPRYSQINVFNTQGKSEKREQFLKEPAQSKEASISKSKEKNVSAEQGLGI
;
A
#
# COMPACT_ATOMS: atom_id res chain seq x y z
N MET A 1 -12.35 26.38 15.24
CA MET A 1 -12.49 24.95 14.89
C MET A 1 -13.95 24.59 14.99
N ASP A 2 -14.53 24.13 13.88
CA ASP A 2 -15.92 23.70 13.82
C ASP A 2 -16.10 22.33 14.50
N LYS A 3 -17.00 22.24 15.48
CA LYS A 3 -17.23 21.01 16.26
C LYS A 3 -17.81 19.87 15.41
N LYS A 4 -18.69 20.19 14.46
CA LYS A 4 -19.33 19.18 13.61
C LYS A 4 -18.32 18.59 12.63
N ASN A 5 -17.45 19.43 12.06
CA ASN A 5 -16.36 18.98 11.21
C ASN A 5 -15.37 18.09 11.97
N LEU A 6 -15.03 18.43 13.22
CA LEU A 6 -14.20 17.56 14.06
C LEU A 6 -14.84 16.18 14.28
N GLU A 7 -16.10 16.12 14.68
CA GLU A 7 -16.79 14.84 14.91
C GLU A 7 -16.91 14.01 13.63
N ASN A 8 -17.17 14.66 12.49
CA ASN A 8 -17.14 13.98 11.19
C ASN A 8 -15.75 13.40 10.90
N LEU A 9 -14.67 14.18 11.07
CA LEU A 9 -13.30 13.69 10.84
C LEU A 9 -12.92 12.54 11.77
N LYS A 10 -13.35 12.57 13.05
CA LYS A 10 -13.17 11.44 13.96
C LYS A 10 -13.86 10.18 13.45
N SER A 11 -15.09 10.30 12.95
CA SER A 11 -15.81 9.20 12.32
C SER A 11 -15.13 8.69 11.05
N GLU A 12 -14.61 9.59 10.21
CA GLU A 12 -13.87 9.24 8.99
C GLU A 12 -12.57 8.49 9.34
N MET A 13 -11.81 8.98 10.33
CA MET A 13 -10.60 8.32 10.80
C MET A 13 -10.85 6.89 11.28
N ASN A 14 -11.92 6.72 12.08
CA ASN A 14 -12.32 5.42 12.59
C ASN A 14 -12.76 4.47 11.46
N ALA A 15 -13.60 4.95 10.53
CA ALA A 15 -14.07 4.16 9.40
C ALA A 15 -12.94 3.72 8.47
N LEU A 16 -11.91 4.56 8.30
CA LEU A 16 -10.71 4.26 7.52
C LEU A 16 -9.70 3.39 8.29
N GLY A 17 -9.95 3.08 9.56
CA GLY A 17 -9.11 2.20 10.37
C GLY A 17 -7.81 2.85 10.86
N PHE A 18 -7.76 4.18 10.96
CA PHE A 18 -6.62 4.88 11.55
C PHE A 18 -6.66 4.80 13.09
N SER A 19 -5.48 4.89 13.72
CA SER A 19 -5.33 4.70 15.15
C SER A 19 -5.96 5.83 15.99
N GLU A 20 -6.37 5.52 17.22
CA GLU A 20 -6.86 6.53 18.17
C GLU A 20 -5.78 7.58 18.48
N LYS A 21 -4.50 7.18 18.45
CA LYS A 21 -3.36 8.09 18.56
C LYS A 21 -3.38 9.17 17.47
N LEU A 22 -3.49 8.78 16.19
CA LEU A 22 -3.60 9.74 15.08
C LEU A 22 -4.83 10.62 15.23
N THR A 23 -5.95 10.07 15.72
CA THR A 23 -7.18 10.83 15.92
C THR A 23 -7.01 11.92 16.99
N ALA A 24 -6.34 11.61 18.10
CA ALA A 24 -6.01 12.58 19.14
C ALA A 24 -5.01 13.64 18.67
N GLU A 25 -4.00 13.25 17.89
CA GLU A 25 -3.04 14.19 17.30
C GLU A 25 -3.71 15.13 16.31
N MET A 26 -4.62 14.63 15.46
CA MET A 26 -5.43 15.44 14.55
C MET A 26 -6.24 16.49 15.30
N GLU A 27 -7.00 16.08 16.32
CA GLU A 27 -7.81 16.99 17.14
C GLU A 27 -6.96 18.08 17.78
N LYS A 28 -5.77 17.71 18.28
CA LYS A 28 -4.81 18.68 18.82
C LYS A 28 -4.34 19.68 17.75
N LYS A 29 -3.91 19.20 16.58
CA LYS A 29 -3.39 20.05 15.49
C LYS A 29 -4.45 21.00 14.93
N MET A 30 -5.71 20.54 14.85
CA MET A 30 -6.84 21.39 14.51
C MET A 30 -7.15 22.42 15.60
N SER A 31 -7.06 22.04 16.88
CA SER A 31 -7.25 22.95 18.02
C SER A 31 -6.15 24.01 18.10
N ASP A 32 -4.92 23.65 17.72
CA ASP A 32 -3.77 24.57 17.59
C ASP A 32 -3.91 25.52 16.38
N GLY A 33 -4.93 25.34 15.52
CA GLY A 33 -5.22 26.23 14.40
C GLY A 33 -4.25 26.13 13.22
N LEU A 34 -3.52 25.01 13.10
CA LEU A 34 -2.61 24.79 11.98
C LEU A 34 -3.42 24.60 10.69
N SER A 35 -3.16 25.39 9.65
CA SER A 35 -3.94 25.33 8.40
C SER A 35 -3.60 24.12 7.52
N GLU A 36 -2.43 23.52 7.69
CA GLU A 36 -1.97 22.33 6.97
C GLU A 36 -1.01 21.55 7.87
N PHE A 37 -1.18 20.23 7.96
CA PHE A 37 -0.30 19.37 8.74
C PHE A 37 -0.36 17.92 8.25
N THR A 38 0.73 17.19 8.50
CA THR A 38 0.82 15.76 8.24
C THR A 38 0.89 15.01 9.56
N LEU A 39 0.16 13.90 9.66
CA LEU A 39 0.30 12.94 10.76
C LEU A 39 0.96 11.67 10.24
N THR A 40 1.86 11.10 11.02
CA THR A 40 2.61 9.90 10.63
C THR A 40 2.37 8.78 11.62
N ASP A 41 2.17 7.57 11.10
CA ASP A 41 2.12 6.34 11.90
C ASP A 41 3.00 5.26 11.27
N GLN A 42 3.38 4.29 12.09
CA GLN A 42 4.11 3.11 11.64
C GLN A 42 3.34 1.86 12.04
N VAL A 43 3.14 0.98 11.07
CA VAL A 43 2.39 -0.26 11.25
C VAL A 43 3.14 -1.42 10.63
N LYS A 44 3.10 -2.56 11.31
CA LYS A 44 3.76 -3.76 10.84
C LYS A 44 2.97 -4.41 9.71
N GLY A 45 3.57 -4.47 8.52
CA GLY A 45 3.10 -5.28 7.40
C GLY A 45 3.60 -6.73 7.48
N ILE A 46 3.21 -7.55 6.49
CA ILE A 46 3.72 -8.93 6.33
C ILE A 46 5.18 -8.90 5.87
N LYS A 47 5.54 -7.93 5.01
CA LYS A 47 6.86 -7.85 4.35
C LYS A 47 7.75 -6.73 4.89
N GLY A 48 7.47 -6.20 6.08
CA GLY A 48 8.24 -5.12 6.71
C GLY A 48 7.37 -4.07 7.38
N GLU A 49 8.00 -3.01 7.88
CA GLU A 49 7.28 -1.86 8.44
C GLU A 49 6.69 -1.00 7.30
N MET A 50 5.47 -0.53 7.54
CA MET A 50 4.75 0.37 6.66
C MET A 50 4.58 1.70 7.37
N GLU A 51 4.88 2.77 6.67
CA GLU A 51 4.64 4.11 7.15
C GLU A 51 3.41 4.71 6.49
N LEU A 52 2.55 5.29 7.31
CA LEU A 52 1.36 6.01 6.89
C LEU A 52 1.59 7.51 7.08
N ASN A 53 1.32 8.31 6.05
CA ASN A 53 1.37 9.77 6.13
C ASN A 53 0.02 10.36 5.73
N LEU A 54 -0.71 10.94 6.67
CA LEU A 54 -2.05 11.48 6.47
C LEU A 54 -1.98 13.00 6.31
N TYR A 55 -2.48 13.51 5.18
CA TYR A 55 -2.37 14.92 4.83
C TYR A 55 -3.67 15.66 5.13
N PHE A 56 -3.63 16.53 6.14
CA PHE A 56 -4.77 17.36 6.53
C PHE A 56 -4.58 18.79 6.05
N LYS A 57 -5.68 19.38 5.58
CA LYS A 57 -5.72 20.78 5.17
C LYS A 57 -7.02 21.45 5.56
N GLN A 58 -6.91 22.68 6.06
CA GLN A 58 -8.04 23.57 6.28
C GLN A 58 -8.45 24.24 4.96
N SER A 59 -9.76 24.39 4.75
CA SER A 59 -10.31 25.17 3.66
C SER A 59 -9.88 26.63 3.75
N SER A 60 -9.58 27.25 2.61
CA SER A 60 -9.33 28.70 2.53
C SER A 60 -10.60 29.55 2.67
N GLN A 61 -11.77 28.92 2.65
CA GLN A 61 -13.08 29.59 2.63
C GLN A 61 -13.92 29.32 3.89
N SER A 62 -13.46 28.44 4.78
CA SER A 62 -14.21 28.04 5.98
C SER A 62 -13.28 27.47 7.05
N GLU A 63 -13.80 27.25 8.25
CA GLU A 63 -13.01 26.60 9.32
C GLU A 63 -12.83 25.09 9.14
N PHE A 64 -13.33 24.50 8.05
CA PHE A 64 -13.38 23.05 7.87
C PHE A 64 -12.01 22.49 7.48
N TYR A 65 -11.67 21.37 8.11
CA TYR A 65 -10.53 20.54 7.82
C TYR A 65 -10.93 19.32 7.00
N TYR A 66 -10.00 18.83 6.18
CA TYR A 66 -10.21 17.70 5.29
C TYR A 66 -8.99 16.78 5.28
N LEU A 67 -9.25 15.47 5.31
CA LEU A 67 -8.30 14.43 4.97
C LEU A 67 -8.59 13.95 3.55
N ASN A 68 -7.88 14.51 2.56
CA ASN A 68 -8.14 14.21 1.15
C ASN A 68 -7.29 13.05 0.62
N LYS A 69 -6.16 12.77 1.26
CA LYS A 69 -5.25 11.72 0.85
C LYS A 69 -4.36 11.28 2.01
N PHE A 70 -3.83 10.08 1.86
CA PHE A 70 -2.73 9.59 2.67
C PHE A 70 -1.77 8.78 1.79
N ASP A 71 -0.52 8.68 2.23
CA ASP A 71 0.47 7.84 1.59
C ASP A 71 0.73 6.60 2.43
N VAL A 72 1.03 5.50 1.74
CA VAL A 72 1.63 4.31 2.32
C VAL A 72 3.02 4.13 1.72
N LEU A 73 4.04 4.09 2.57
CA LEU A 73 5.41 3.83 2.19
C LEU A 73 5.87 2.53 2.84
N LYS A 74 6.26 1.55 2.01
CA LYS A 74 6.93 0.35 2.49
C LYS A 74 8.39 0.67 2.76
N SER A 75 8.78 0.60 4.03
CA SER A 75 10.16 0.83 4.43
C SER A 75 10.99 -0.46 4.34
N GLU A 76 11.94 -0.50 3.40
CA GLU A 76 12.92 -1.59 3.25
C GLU A 76 14.38 -1.14 3.39
N GLY A 77 14.62 0.17 3.52
CA GLY A 77 15.95 0.78 3.59
C GLY A 77 16.46 1.06 5.00
N ARG A 78 17.65 1.67 5.07
CA ARG A 78 18.25 2.15 6.32
C ARG A 78 17.29 3.14 6.98
N GLN A 79 16.84 2.81 8.20
CA GLN A 79 16.04 3.70 9.03
C GLN A 79 16.93 4.76 9.67
N LEU A 80 16.41 5.98 9.80
CA LEU A 80 17.05 7.05 10.56
C LEU A 80 16.80 6.83 12.05
N ASN A 81 17.83 7.03 12.86
CA ASN A 81 17.67 7.10 14.31
C ASN A 81 17.01 8.42 14.72
N ALA A 82 16.48 8.49 15.94
CA ALA A 82 15.95 9.73 16.49
C ALA A 82 16.99 10.87 16.41
N GLY A 83 16.60 12.00 15.82
CA GLY A 83 17.45 13.17 15.62
C GLY A 83 18.30 13.15 14.33
N GLU A 84 18.26 12.05 13.57
CA GLU A 84 18.90 11.98 12.26
C GLU A 84 18.02 12.54 11.14
N ASN A 85 18.65 13.10 10.11
CA ASN A 85 18.02 13.46 8.84
C ASN A 85 18.97 13.18 7.68
N TYR A 86 18.42 13.04 6.48
CA TYR A 86 19.21 13.10 5.26
C TYR A 86 19.55 14.56 4.98
N ARG A 87 20.82 14.85 4.71
CA ARG A 87 21.29 16.15 4.27
C ARG A 87 21.83 16.05 2.86
N VAL A 88 21.36 16.91 1.97
CA VAL A 88 21.95 17.09 0.65
C VAL A 88 22.76 18.39 0.64
N THR A 89 24.04 18.28 0.37
CA THR A 89 24.96 19.41 0.17
C THR A 89 25.34 19.48 -1.30
N VAL A 90 25.03 20.59 -1.95
CA VAL A 90 25.34 20.87 -3.36
C VAL A 90 26.43 21.92 -3.40
N ASN A 91 27.53 21.63 -4.10
CA ASN A 91 28.65 22.54 -4.28
C ASN A 91 28.65 23.05 -5.73
N GLY A 92 27.82 24.06 -5.97
CA GLY A 92 27.69 24.70 -7.28
C GLY A 92 28.58 25.92 -7.45
N GLU A 93 28.63 26.46 -8.67
CA GLU A 93 29.40 27.68 -9.00
C GLU A 93 28.91 28.90 -8.19
N SER A 94 27.62 28.93 -7.84
CA SER A 94 26.99 29.98 -7.03
C SER A 94 27.21 29.84 -5.52
N GLY A 95 27.97 28.82 -5.08
CA GLY A 95 28.24 28.52 -3.68
C GLY A 95 27.55 27.25 -3.20
N GLN A 96 27.68 27.00 -1.89
CA GLN A 96 27.16 25.80 -1.26
C GLN A 96 25.68 25.96 -0.90
N LYS A 97 24.85 25.00 -1.34
CA LYS A 97 23.44 24.87 -0.91
C LYS A 97 23.30 23.63 -0.03
N VAL A 98 22.56 23.76 1.07
CA VAL A 98 22.31 22.65 2.00
C VAL A 98 20.83 22.55 2.28
N GLN A 99 20.26 21.35 2.13
CA GLN A 99 18.88 21.06 2.47
C GLN A 99 18.78 19.73 3.23
N ASN A 100 17.93 19.70 4.26
CA ASN A 100 17.67 18.49 5.05
C ASN A 100 16.31 17.90 4.66
N PHE A 101 16.21 16.58 4.76
CA PHE A 101 15.05 15.78 4.40
C PHE A 101 14.86 14.68 5.44
N GLU A 102 13.62 14.34 5.74
CA GLU A 102 13.28 13.23 6.62
C GLU A 102 13.28 11.90 5.87
N ARG A 103 13.09 11.93 4.54
CA ARG A 103 12.97 10.73 3.71
C ARG A 103 14.06 10.63 2.67
N ALA A 104 14.54 9.41 2.48
CA ALA A 104 15.58 9.11 1.51
C ALA A 104 15.13 9.46 0.08
N TYR A 105 13.87 9.19 -0.27
CA TYR A 105 13.37 9.47 -1.63
C TYR A 105 13.34 10.97 -1.95
N GLU A 106 13.04 11.82 -0.97
CA GLU A 106 13.09 13.27 -1.13
C GLU A 106 14.52 13.75 -1.31
N ALA A 107 15.44 13.27 -0.47
CA ALA A 107 16.86 13.58 -0.57
C ALA A 107 17.44 13.15 -1.92
N VAL A 108 17.15 11.91 -2.36
CA VAL A 108 17.59 11.37 -3.65
C VAL A 108 16.97 12.15 -4.82
N GLY A 109 15.68 12.48 -4.73
CA GLY A 109 14.99 13.28 -5.75
C GLY A 109 15.60 14.68 -5.90
N PHE A 110 15.78 15.38 -4.78
CA PHE A 110 16.43 16.69 -4.75
C PHE A 110 17.86 16.62 -5.28
N PHE A 111 18.65 15.64 -4.82
CA PHE A 111 20.02 15.41 -5.27
C PHE A 111 20.11 15.24 -6.79
N ARG A 112 19.24 14.40 -7.38
CA ARG A 112 19.22 14.13 -8.82
C ARG A 112 18.83 15.35 -9.65
N ALA A 113 18.04 16.27 -9.09
CA ALA A 113 17.59 17.47 -9.78
C ALA A 113 18.67 18.56 -9.90
N GLN A 114 19.78 18.48 -9.16
CA GLN A 114 20.78 19.56 -9.14
C GLN A 114 21.69 19.56 -10.37
N GLY A 115 22.11 18.37 -10.85
CA GLY A 115 23.09 18.25 -11.94
C GLY A 115 24.50 18.74 -11.61
N GLU A 116 24.77 19.10 -10.36
CA GLU A 116 26.05 19.64 -9.85
C GLU A 116 26.74 18.66 -8.89
N PRO A 117 28.03 18.87 -8.55
CA PRO A 117 28.70 18.11 -7.50
C PRO A 117 27.92 18.19 -6.19
N ALA A 118 27.52 17.04 -5.66
CA ALA A 118 26.67 16.97 -4.49
C ALA A 118 26.99 15.76 -3.63
N THR A 119 26.62 15.86 -2.35
CA THR A 119 26.73 14.78 -1.38
C THR A 119 25.39 14.58 -0.67
N ILE A 120 24.91 13.34 -0.60
CA ILE A 120 23.88 12.92 0.34
C ILE A 120 24.59 12.38 1.59
N SER A 121 24.20 12.85 2.77
CA SER A 121 24.74 12.43 4.07
C SER A 121 23.62 12.12 5.06
N ILE A 122 23.92 11.38 6.12
CA ILE A 122 23.12 11.39 7.35
C ILE A 122 23.72 12.45 8.28
N ALA A 123 22.88 13.34 8.80
CA ALA A 123 23.27 14.34 9.78
C ALA A 123 22.60 14.06 11.13
N ASN A 124 23.38 14.12 12.21
CA ASN A 124 22.91 14.08 13.60
C ASN A 124 23.61 15.20 14.37
N GLY A 125 22.92 16.33 14.54
CA GLY A 125 23.53 17.56 15.06
C GLY A 125 24.72 18.01 14.20
N THR A 126 25.92 18.01 14.78
CA THR A 126 27.17 18.36 14.10
C THR A 126 27.84 17.19 13.38
N LYS A 127 27.45 15.95 13.67
CA LYS A 127 27.99 14.76 13.01
C LYS A 127 27.35 14.61 11.62
N ILE A 128 28.19 14.45 10.60
CA ILE A 128 27.76 14.27 9.20
C ILE A 128 28.48 13.04 8.64
N GLU A 129 27.71 12.04 8.19
CA GLU A 129 28.21 10.79 7.60
C GLU A 129 27.81 10.76 6.11
N PRO A 130 28.77 10.89 5.16
CA PRO A 130 28.44 10.87 3.74
C PRO A 130 28.00 9.47 3.28
N LEU A 131 26.88 9.42 2.56
CA LEU A 131 26.32 8.19 1.96
C LEU A 131 26.58 8.11 0.46
N VAL A 132 26.51 9.24 -0.24
CA VAL A 132 26.76 9.31 -1.68
C VAL A 132 27.47 10.61 -1.96
N THR A 133 28.55 10.57 -2.75
CA THR A 133 29.15 11.77 -3.32
C THR A 133 29.29 11.62 -4.82
N VAL A 134 28.79 12.60 -5.56
CA VAL A 134 29.02 12.75 -7.00
C VAL A 134 29.88 13.98 -7.24
N GLN A 135 30.95 13.80 -8.01
CA GLN A 135 31.82 14.87 -8.50
C GLN A 135 32.07 14.65 -9.98
N GLU A 136 32.04 15.73 -10.77
CA GLU A 136 32.27 15.67 -12.22
C GLU A 136 31.42 14.61 -12.94
N GLY A 137 30.18 14.42 -12.47
CA GLY A 137 29.24 13.42 -13.00
C GLY A 137 29.55 11.96 -12.62
N GLN A 138 30.60 11.70 -11.82
CA GLN A 138 30.97 10.37 -11.36
C GLN A 138 30.63 10.17 -9.88
N VAL A 139 30.09 8.99 -9.55
CA VAL A 139 29.87 8.57 -8.16
C VAL A 139 31.22 8.16 -7.57
N ILE A 140 31.81 9.02 -6.73
CA ILE A 140 33.12 8.77 -6.08
C ILE A 140 32.98 8.11 -4.71
N LEU A 141 31.80 8.20 -4.10
CA LEU A 141 31.45 7.50 -2.87
C LEU A 141 30.03 6.97 -2.99
N LEU A 142 29.86 5.70 -2.64
CA LEU A 142 28.57 5.05 -2.50
C LEU A 142 28.62 4.11 -1.30
N ASP A 143 27.93 4.48 -0.23
CA ASP A 143 27.72 3.61 0.90
C ASP A 143 27.01 2.32 0.45
N LYS A 144 27.49 1.18 0.96
CA LYS A 144 27.04 -0.15 0.51
C LYS A 144 25.57 -0.38 0.86
N ASP A 145 25.16 0.05 2.05
CA ASP A 145 23.81 -0.18 2.56
C ASP A 145 22.82 0.82 1.97
N PHE A 146 23.27 2.02 1.62
CA PHE A 146 22.46 3.01 0.92
C PHE A 146 22.37 2.78 -0.60
N GLY A 147 23.22 1.94 -1.18
CA GLY A 147 23.29 1.74 -2.63
C GLY A 147 21.99 1.26 -3.30
N LYS A 148 21.14 0.49 -2.61
CA LYS A 148 19.81 0.10 -3.13
C LYS A 148 18.90 1.33 -3.17
N THR A 149 18.76 2.02 -2.04
CA THR A 149 17.93 3.22 -1.88
C THR A 149 18.36 4.35 -2.82
N PHE A 150 19.66 4.54 -3.04
CA PHE A 150 20.15 5.56 -3.97
C PHE A 150 19.77 5.28 -5.43
N ARG A 151 19.75 4.01 -5.86
CA ARG A 151 19.39 3.64 -7.24
C ARG A 151 17.88 3.62 -7.43
N SER A 152 17.17 3.01 -6.49
CA SER A 152 15.72 2.83 -6.52
C SER A 152 15.14 3.17 -5.14
N PRO A 153 14.93 4.46 -4.85
CA PRO A 153 14.38 4.86 -3.56
C PRO A 153 12.97 4.29 -3.38
N GLU A 154 12.63 3.93 -2.14
CA GLU A 154 11.27 3.55 -1.79
C GLU A 154 10.39 4.79 -1.91
N LEU A 155 9.40 4.71 -2.81
CA LEU A 155 8.50 5.81 -3.08
C LEU A 155 7.13 5.51 -2.47
N PRO A 156 6.49 6.52 -1.85
CA PRO A 156 5.16 6.36 -1.32
C PRO A 156 4.17 5.99 -2.42
N GLN A 157 3.08 5.37 -2.01
CA GLN A 157 1.88 5.24 -2.81
C GLN A 157 0.79 6.10 -2.19
N THR A 158 0.25 7.02 -2.97
CA THR A 158 -0.86 7.88 -2.57
C THR A 158 -2.20 7.17 -2.75
N PHE A 159 -3.05 7.32 -1.74
CA PHE A 159 -4.44 6.90 -1.73
C PHE A 159 -5.31 8.13 -1.51
N TRP A 160 -6.22 8.38 -2.45
CA TRP A 160 -7.16 9.50 -2.40
C TRP A 160 -8.44 9.10 -1.70
N LEU A 161 -9.01 10.06 -0.99
CA LEU A 161 -10.23 9.92 -0.19
C LEU A 161 -11.26 10.97 -0.62
N ASP A 162 -12.54 10.59 -0.56
CA ASP A 162 -13.67 11.52 -0.68
C ASP A 162 -14.54 11.38 0.58
N ARG A 163 -14.37 12.31 1.54
CA ARG A 163 -15.20 12.39 2.76
C ARG A 163 -15.31 11.04 3.48
N GLY A 164 -14.17 10.49 3.88
CA GLY A 164 -14.08 9.17 4.53
C GLY A 164 -14.27 7.96 3.62
N LYS A 165 -14.50 8.15 2.32
CA LYS A 165 -14.60 7.06 1.33
C LYS A 165 -13.31 6.90 0.53
N GLY A 166 -13.06 5.69 0.05
CA GLY A 166 -11.78 5.26 -0.51
C GLY A 166 -11.14 4.18 0.35
N PHE A 167 -9.97 3.66 -0.06
CA PHE A 167 -9.34 2.53 0.61
C PHE A 167 -9.02 2.84 2.08
N SER A 168 -9.35 1.92 2.99
CA SER A 168 -8.94 2.00 4.39
C SER A 168 -7.42 1.85 4.52
N ALA A 169 -6.85 2.21 5.68
CA ALA A 169 -5.43 2.04 5.96
C ALA A 169 -4.97 0.60 5.71
N ASN A 170 -5.73 -0.39 6.20
CA ASN A 170 -5.40 -1.80 6.01
C ASN A 170 -5.53 -2.24 4.53
N GLN A 171 -6.57 -1.82 3.82
CA GLN A 171 -6.69 -2.11 2.39
C GLN A 171 -5.52 -1.51 1.58
N ALA A 172 -5.12 -0.29 1.89
CA ALA A 172 -4.00 0.38 1.25
C ALA A 172 -2.67 -0.35 1.50
N ILE A 173 -2.42 -0.81 2.73
CA ILE A 173 -1.27 -1.66 3.06
C ILE A 173 -1.32 -2.98 2.29
N ASN A 174 -2.49 -3.64 2.26
CA ASN A 174 -2.68 -4.90 1.54
C ASN A 174 -2.36 -4.73 0.04
N LEU A 175 -2.81 -3.63 -0.57
CA LEU A 175 -2.50 -3.26 -1.96
C LEU A 175 -1.01 -3.04 -2.19
N VAL A 176 -0.33 -2.26 -1.33
CA VAL A 176 1.13 -2.02 -1.42
C VAL A 176 1.93 -3.31 -1.25
N GLU A 177 1.42 -4.29 -0.50
CA GLU A 177 2.04 -5.61 -0.37
C GLU A 177 1.78 -6.57 -1.54
N GLY A 178 0.99 -6.12 -2.52
CA GLY A 178 0.64 -6.86 -3.74
C GLY A 178 -0.58 -7.77 -3.60
N ARG A 179 -1.41 -7.57 -2.57
CA ARG A 179 -2.66 -8.33 -2.35
C ARG A 179 -3.84 -7.63 -3.01
N ALA A 180 -4.88 -8.39 -3.32
CA ALA A 180 -6.10 -7.84 -3.92
C ALA A 180 -7.10 -7.46 -2.83
N VAL A 181 -7.80 -6.34 -3.00
CA VAL A 181 -8.86 -5.86 -2.10
C VAL A 181 -10.16 -5.68 -2.87
N HIS A 182 -11.30 -5.89 -2.22
CA HIS A 182 -12.63 -5.65 -2.77
C HIS A 182 -13.22 -4.36 -2.20
N ARG A 183 -13.94 -3.63 -3.04
CA ARG A 183 -14.76 -2.46 -2.67
C ARG A 183 -16.12 -2.59 -3.30
N ASP A 184 -17.16 -2.24 -2.55
CA ASP A 184 -18.55 -2.27 -2.97
C ASP A 184 -19.24 -0.90 -3.01
N ASP A 185 -18.49 0.15 -2.71
CA ASP A 185 -18.97 1.52 -2.56
C ASP A 185 -18.28 2.51 -3.53
N MET A 186 -17.71 2.01 -4.62
CA MET A 186 -16.99 2.83 -5.60
C MET A 186 -17.96 3.55 -6.53
N LEU A 187 -17.54 4.70 -7.06
CA LEU A 187 -18.31 5.50 -8.00
C LEU A 187 -17.54 5.73 -9.29
N THR A 188 -18.20 5.57 -10.44
CA THR A 188 -17.65 6.02 -11.73
C THR A 188 -17.59 7.55 -11.79
N GLN A 189 -16.89 8.10 -12.79
CA GLN A 189 -16.91 9.54 -13.05
C GLN A 189 -18.33 10.10 -13.29
N SER A 190 -19.25 9.27 -13.81
CA SER A 190 -20.67 9.62 -13.98
C SER A 190 -21.51 9.45 -12.71
N GLY A 191 -20.90 9.07 -11.59
CA GLY A 191 -21.56 8.87 -10.30
C GLY A 191 -22.30 7.53 -10.17
N LYS A 192 -22.09 6.58 -11.07
CA LYS A 192 -22.70 5.24 -10.98
C LYS A 192 -21.93 4.40 -9.98
N ALA A 193 -22.64 3.82 -9.01
CA ALA A 193 -22.06 2.87 -8.08
C ALA A 193 -21.60 1.59 -8.77
N TYR A 194 -20.44 1.08 -8.38
CA TYR A 194 -19.93 -0.21 -8.81
C TYR A 194 -19.14 -0.86 -7.68
N GLN A 195 -18.99 -2.18 -7.79
CA GLN A 195 -18.12 -2.97 -6.94
C GLN A 195 -17.06 -3.68 -7.78
N ALA A 196 -15.88 -3.83 -7.22
CA ALA A 196 -14.76 -4.45 -7.93
C ALA A 196 -13.69 -4.93 -6.96
N TRP A 197 -12.88 -5.86 -7.45
CA TRP A 197 -11.57 -6.13 -6.86
C TRP A 197 -10.50 -5.23 -7.49
N PHE A 198 -9.53 -4.86 -6.68
CA PHE A 198 -8.40 -4.01 -7.04
C PHE A 198 -7.10 -4.69 -6.63
N LYS A 199 -6.10 -4.66 -7.51
CA LYS A 199 -4.74 -5.13 -7.21
C LYS A 199 -3.72 -4.19 -7.84
N MET A 200 -2.75 -3.76 -7.03
CA MET A 200 -1.72 -2.83 -7.48
C MET A 200 -0.77 -3.51 -8.47
N ASP A 201 -0.45 -2.83 -9.56
CA ASP A 201 0.58 -3.28 -10.50
C ASP A 201 1.96 -2.79 -10.06
N VAL A 202 2.53 -3.46 -9.04
CA VAL A 202 3.83 -3.10 -8.46
C VAL A 202 5.01 -3.41 -9.37
N ASP A 203 4.79 -4.22 -10.42
CA ASP A 203 5.79 -4.56 -11.44
C ASP A 203 5.75 -3.60 -12.64
N GLY A 204 4.68 -2.82 -12.77
CA GLY A 204 4.46 -1.84 -13.83
C GLY A 204 5.19 -0.51 -13.61
N PRO A 205 5.23 0.36 -14.64
CA PRO A 205 5.76 1.71 -14.49
C PRO A 205 4.87 2.54 -13.55
N ARG A 206 5.50 3.46 -12.82
CA ARG A 206 4.77 4.49 -12.07
C ARG A 206 4.30 5.60 -13.00
N ASP A 207 3.19 6.23 -12.63
CA ASP A 207 2.64 7.38 -13.35
C ASP A 207 3.47 8.67 -13.12
N LYS A 208 3.03 9.78 -13.71
CA LYS A 208 3.68 11.10 -13.56
C LYS A 208 3.65 11.65 -12.13
N TYR A 209 2.79 11.12 -11.26
CA TYR A 209 2.71 11.45 -9.83
C TYR A 209 3.46 10.42 -8.98
N MET A 210 4.25 9.55 -9.61
CA MET A 210 5.00 8.47 -8.99
C MET A 210 4.13 7.45 -8.26
N ASN A 211 2.90 7.18 -8.73
CA ASN A 211 2.03 6.14 -8.20
C ASN A 211 1.99 4.91 -9.10
N TYR A 212 1.81 3.72 -8.52
CA TYR A 212 1.52 2.51 -9.29
C TYR A 212 0.09 2.55 -9.85
N SER A 213 -0.10 1.93 -11.00
CA SER A 213 -1.43 1.70 -11.56
C SER A 213 -2.18 0.63 -10.78
N MET A 214 -3.50 0.63 -10.91
CA MET A 214 -4.39 -0.33 -10.26
C MET A 214 -5.07 -1.19 -11.30
N ASN A 215 -4.95 -2.51 -11.20
CA ASN A 215 -5.76 -3.44 -11.97
C ASN A 215 -7.13 -3.57 -11.30
N GLN A 216 -8.19 -3.34 -12.09
CA GLN A 216 -9.58 -3.44 -11.64
C GLN A 216 -10.26 -4.66 -12.25
N TYR A 217 -10.98 -5.40 -11.41
CA TYR A 217 -11.75 -6.59 -11.79
C TYR A 217 -13.20 -6.39 -11.33
N ASN A 218 -14.04 -5.91 -12.26
CA ASN A 218 -15.44 -5.57 -11.99
C ASN A 218 -16.25 -6.75 -11.47
N ASP A 219 -16.98 -6.56 -10.39
CA ASP A 219 -17.83 -7.60 -9.79
C ASP A 219 -19.31 -7.26 -10.06
N PRO A 220 -20.09 -8.16 -10.71
CA PRO A 220 -19.77 -9.54 -11.05
C PRO A 220 -19.19 -9.77 -12.47
N SER A 221 -19.09 -8.74 -13.32
CA SER A 221 -18.86 -8.92 -14.76
C SER A 221 -17.52 -9.57 -15.14
N TYR A 222 -16.50 -9.49 -14.27
CA TYR A 222 -15.22 -10.17 -14.45
C TYR A 222 -15.29 -11.69 -14.15
N GLY A 223 -16.31 -12.14 -13.41
CA GLY A 223 -16.58 -13.55 -13.14
C GLY A 223 -15.75 -14.18 -12.01
N PHE A 224 -15.08 -13.38 -11.18
CA PHE A 224 -14.47 -13.88 -9.95
C PHE A 224 -15.48 -13.79 -8.80
N ASN A 225 -15.95 -14.95 -8.34
CA ASN A 225 -16.79 -15.07 -7.15
C ASN A 225 -15.99 -15.76 -6.04
N LEU A 226 -15.69 -15.02 -4.96
CA LEU A 226 -14.89 -15.54 -3.85
C LEU A 226 -15.57 -16.71 -3.13
N ALA A 227 -16.88 -16.64 -2.90
CA ALA A 227 -17.63 -17.69 -2.22
C ALA A 227 -17.57 -19.00 -3.02
N ASP A 228 -17.80 -18.94 -4.33
CA ASP A 228 -17.73 -20.10 -5.23
C ASP A 228 -16.32 -20.70 -5.25
N VAL A 229 -15.27 -19.86 -5.20
CA VAL A 229 -13.88 -20.32 -5.15
C VAL A 229 -13.59 -21.02 -3.82
N LEU A 230 -14.01 -20.45 -2.69
CA LEU A 230 -13.81 -21.05 -1.37
C LEU A 230 -14.55 -22.39 -1.23
N ASP A 231 -15.75 -22.51 -1.79
CA ASP A 231 -16.56 -23.74 -1.73
C ASP A 231 -15.91 -24.94 -2.43
N LYS A 232 -14.89 -24.73 -3.27
CA LYS A 232 -14.06 -25.80 -3.86
C LYS A 232 -13.11 -26.48 -2.85
N PHE A 233 -12.84 -25.85 -1.71
CA PHE A 233 -11.85 -26.29 -0.72
C PHE A 233 -12.50 -26.86 0.53
N ASN A 234 -11.83 -27.79 1.22
CA ASN A 234 -12.30 -28.36 2.48
C ASN A 234 -11.90 -27.50 3.69
N ILE A 235 -12.35 -26.25 3.70
CA ILE A 235 -12.09 -25.24 4.74
C ILE A 235 -13.15 -25.36 5.86
N LYS A 236 -12.71 -25.55 7.10
CA LYS A 236 -13.57 -25.78 8.27
C LYS A 236 -14.40 -24.56 8.64
N GLU A 237 -13.85 -23.36 8.48
CA GLU A 237 -14.51 -22.09 8.79
C GLU A 237 -15.77 -21.89 7.93
N LEU A 238 -15.85 -22.51 6.73
CA LEU A 238 -17.03 -22.42 5.86
C LEU A 238 -18.25 -23.18 6.41
N GLU A 239 -18.06 -24.12 7.34
CA GLU A 239 -19.15 -24.92 7.93
C GLU A 239 -20.04 -24.09 8.87
N LYS A 240 -19.55 -22.94 9.37
CA LYS A 240 -20.29 -22.06 10.27
C LYS A 240 -20.51 -20.70 9.60
N PRO A 241 -21.77 -20.21 9.47
CA PRO A 241 -22.06 -18.95 8.77
C PRO A 241 -21.27 -17.74 9.26
N GLU A 242 -21.10 -17.60 10.58
CA GLU A 242 -20.35 -16.48 11.18
C GLU A 242 -18.85 -16.53 10.83
N LEU A 243 -18.25 -17.73 10.88
CA LEU A 243 -16.84 -17.91 10.54
C LEU A 243 -16.60 -17.74 9.04
N ARG A 244 -17.52 -18.21 8.21
CA ARG A 244 -17.53 -17.97 6.76
C ARG A 244 -17.54 -16.48 6.45
N ALA A 245 -18.48 -15.73 7.03
CA ALA A 245 -18.60 -14.29 6.82
C ALA A 245 -17.33 -13.55 7.24
N LYS A 246 -16.74 -13.93 8.39
CA LYS A 246 -15.48 -13.34 8.86
C LYS A 246 -14.31 -13.64 7.90
N LEU A 247 -14.20 -14.88 7.42
CA LEU A 247 -13.15 -15.27 6.47
C LEU A 247 -13.29 -14.54 5.14
N GLU A 248 -14.51 -14.51 4.58
CA GLU A 248 -14.80 -13.80 3.33
C GLU A 248 -14.53 -12.30 3.47
N GLN A 249 -14.90 -11.68 4.59
CA GLN A 249 -14.63 -10.26 4.84
C GLN A 249 -13.13 -9.97 4.94
N SER A 250 -12.38 -10.83 5.62
CA SER A 250 -10.92 -10.68 5.74
C SER A 250 -10.25 -10.78 4.36
N LEU A 251 -10.66 -11.74 3.53
CA LEU A 251 -10.17 -11.88 2.16
C LEU A 251 -10.58 -10.73 1.24
N LYS A 252 -11.81 -10.21 1.38
CA LYS A 252 -12.27 -8.98 0.69
C LYS A 252 -11.48 -7.77 1.14
N ASN A 253 -11.08 -7.69 2.40
CA ASN A 253 -10.19 -6.64 2.89
C ASN A 253 -8.76 -6.79 2.32
N GLY A 254 -8.43 -7.92 1.70
CA GLY A 254 -7.12 -8.27 1.16
C GLY A 254 -6.16 -8.84 2.20
N ASP A 255 -6.68 -9.22 3.36
CA ASP A 255 -5.87 -9.84 4.41
C ASP A 255 -5.37 -11.22 3.98
N ARG A 256 -4.20 -11.60 4.49
CA ARG A 256 -3.76 -12.99 4.49
C ARG A 256 -4.43 -13.70 5.67
N ALA A 257 -5.53 -14.37 5.40
CA ALA A 257 -6.36 -14.98 6.43
C ALA A 257 -5.89 -16.39 6.78
N GLU A 258 -5.92 -16.75 8.06
CA GLU A 258 -5.71 -18.13 8.52
C GLU A 258 -6.98 -18.95 8.29
N ALA A 259 -6.81 -20.19 7.82
CA ALA A 259 -7.89 -21.14 7.59
C ALA A 259 -7.44 -22.56 7.96
N THR A 260 -8.40 -23.39 8.38
CA THR A 260 -8.16 -24.79 8.69
C THR A 260 -8.69 -25.66 7.55
N VAL A 261 -7.79 -26.32 6.82
CA VAL A 261 -8.15 -27.24 5.72
C VAL A 261 -7.98 -28.69 6.16
N THR A 262 -8.79 -29.60 5.60
CA THR A 262 -8.58 -31.05 5.80
C THR A 262 -7.89 -31.65 4.58
N LYS A 263 -6.74 -32.29 4.80
CA LYS A 263 -5.94 -33.02 3.80
C LYS A 263 -5.68 -34.44 4.31
N ASP A 264 -6.01 -35.45 3.53
CA ASP A 264 -5.85 -36.87 3.90
C ASP A 264 -6.47 -37.22 5.27
N GLY A 265 -7.64 -36.62 5.56
CA GLY A 265 -8.33 -36.78 6.85
C GLY A 265 -7.69 -36.03 8.04
N LYS A 266 -6.55 -35.34 7.83
CA LYS A 266 -5.87 -34.53 8.85
C LYS A 266 -6.17 -33.05 8.69
N LYS A 267 -6.32 -32.35 9.82
CA LYS A 267 -6.45 -30.89 9.85
C LYS A 267 -5.07 -30.25 9.66
N VAL A 268 -4.99 -29.27 8.77
CA VAL A 268 -3.79 -28.50 8.47
C VAL A 268 -4.17 -27.02 8.52
N GLN A 269 -3.40 -26.22 9.25
CA GLN A 269 -3.53 -24.76 9.20
C GLN A 269 -2.79 -24.22 7.98
N VAL A 270 -3.44 -23.31 7.27
CA VAL A 270 -2.90 -22.62 6.10
C VAL A 270 -3.23 -21.14 6.18
N LEU A 271 -2.49 -20.34 5.42
CA LEU A 271 -2.81 -18.95 5.15
C LEU A 271 -3.34 -18.84 3.71
N ILE A 272 -4.37 -18.04 3.50
CA ILE A 272 -4.99 -17.86 2.18
C ILE A 272 -5.16 -16.39 1.82
N GLU A 273 -5.06 -16.08 0.53
CA GLU A 273 -5.24 -14.75 -0.05
C GLU A 273 -6.10 -14.85 -1.31
N ALA A 274 -6.95 -13.85 -1.57
CA ALA A 274 -7.71 -13.78 -2.80
C ALA A 274 -6.81 -13.43 -3.99
N GLU A 275 -6.99 -14.10 -5.13
CA GLU A 275 -6.29 -13.82 -6.39
C GLU A 275 -7.30 -13.70 -7.54
N PRO A 276 -7.96 -12.53 -7.66
CA PRO A 276 -8.99 -12.30 -8.67
C PRO A 276 -8.46 -12.48 -10.10
N ARG A 277 -7.23 -12.00 -10.41
CA ARG A 277 -6.61 -12.09 -11.74
C ARG A 277 -6.72 -13.49 -12.34
N TYR A 278 -6.42 -14.52 -11.53
CA TYR A 278 -6.48 -15.93 -11.94
C TYR A 278 -7.75 -16.65 -11.48
N SER A 279 -8.70 -15.91 -10.91
CA SER A 279 -9.97 -16.41 -10.38
C SER A 279 -9.81 -17.55 -9.37
N GLN A 280 -8.86 -17.39 -8.45
CA GLN A 280 -8.45 -18.42 -7.49
C GLN A 280 -8.11 -17.80 -6.12
N ILE A 281 -7.66 -18.64 -5.19
CA ILE A 281 -6.94 -18.22 -3.99
C ILE A 281 -5.49 -18.67 -4.07
N ASN A 282 -4.59 -17.91 -3.45
CA ASN A 282 -3.24 -18.36 -3.16
C ASN A 282 -3.23 -19.01 -1.77
N VAL A 283 -2.45 -20.08 -1.60
CA VAL A 283 -2.33 -20.80 -0.33
C VAL A 283 -0.87 -20.82 0.10
N PHE A 284 -0.65 -20.63 1.40
CA PHE A 284 0.66 -20.65 2.02
C PHE A 284 0.62 -21.50 3.30
N ASN A 285 1.76 -22.02 3.72
CA ASN A 285 1.91 -22.56 5.07
C ASN A 285 1.93 -21.44 6.12
N THR A 286 1.96 -21.79 7.40
CA THR A 286 1.96 -20.82 8.51
C THR A 286 3.23 -19.97 8.59
N GLN A 287 4.31 -20.36 7.89
CA GLN A 287 5.52 -19.57 7.72
C GLN A 287 5.46 -18.64 6.48
N GLY A 288 4.35 -18.60 5.75
CA GLY A 288 4.15 -17.75 4.58
C GLY A 288 4.80 -18.28 3.29
N LYS A 289 5.27 -19.53 3.26
CA LYS A 289 5.77 -20.18 2.04
C LYS A 289 4.61 -20.69 1.21
N SER A 290 4.64 -20.42 -0.10
CA SER A 290 3.58 -20.85 -1.02
C SER A 290 3.45 -22.37 -1.06
N GLU A 291 2.19 -22.82 -1.08
CA GLU A 291 1.76 -24.21 -1.18
C GLU A 291 0.88 -24.40 -2.43
N LYS A 292 0.93 -25.59 -3.03
CA LYS A 292 0.04 -25.93 -4.16
C LYS A 292 -1.39 -26.03 -3.65
N ARG A 293 -2.27 -25.12 -4.06
CA ARG A 293 -3.67 -25.09 -3.60
C ARG A 293 -4.45 -26.37 -3.96
N GLU A 294 -4.08 -27.02 -5.06
CA GLU A 294 -4.76 -28.22 -5.58
C GLU A 294 -4.77 -29.37 -4.58
N GLN A 295 -3.81 -29.40 -3.64
CA GLN A 295 -3.74 -30.41 -2.58
C GLN A 295 -4.80 -30.24 -1.48
N PHE A 296 -5.57 -29.14 -1.51
CA PHE A 296 -6.59 -28.80 -0.50
C PHE A 296 -8.01 -28.74 -1.08
N LEU A 297 -8.19 -29.11 -2.34
CA LEU A 297 -9.48 -29.20 -3.01
C LEU A 297 -10.33 -30.36 -2.45
N LYS A 298 -11.66 -30.23 -2.55
CA LYS A 298 -12.57 -31.37 -2.39
C LYS A 298 -12.41 -32.32 -3.60
N GLU A 299 -12.24 -33.63 -3.39
CA GLU A 299 -12.38 -34.60 -4.49
C GLU A 299 -13.86 -34.61 -4.94
N PRO A 300 -14.21 -34.07 -6.13
CA PRO A 300 -13.71 -34.42 -7.47
C PRO A 300 -13.22 -33.23 -8.34
N ALA A 301 -12.80 -32.11 -7.73
CA ALA A 301 -12.41 -30.89 -8.46
C ALA A 301 -11.14 -31.03 -9.35
N GLN A 302 -10.39 -32.12 -9.24
CA GLN A 302 -9.17 -32.38 -10.01
C GLN A 302 -9.40 -32.61 -11.53
N SER A 303 -10.64 -32.77 -12.00
CA SER A 303 -10.92 -33.27 -13.36
C SER A 303 -11.25 -32.21 -14.43
N LYS A 304 -11.30 -30.90 -14.13
CA LYS A 304 -11.75 -29.88 -15.14
C LYS A 304 -10.91 -28.61 -15.31
N GLU A 305 -9.90 -28.33 -14.49
CA GLU A 305 -9.26 -26.99 -14.48
C GLU A 305 -8.04 -26.79 -15.40
N ALA A 306 -7.52 -27.85 -16.05
CA ALA A 306 -6.32 -27.73 -16.90
C ALA A 306 -6.54 -26.91 -18.21
N SER A 307 -7.79 -26.58 -18.57
CA SER A 307 -8.14 -25.91 -19.83
C SER A 307 -8.45 -24.40 -19.70
N ILE A 308 -8.68 -23.87 -18.50
CA ILE A 308 -9.12 -22.46 -18.31
C ILE A 308 -7.95 -21.51 -17.99
N SER A 309 -6.88 -22.00 -17.36
CA SER A 309 -5.73 -21.18 -16.96
C SER A 309 -4.94 -20.61 -18.17
N LYS A 310 -4.84 -21.37 -19.27
CA LYS A 310 -4.11 -20.92 -20.48
C LYS A 310 -4.85 -19.90 -21.34
N SER A 311 -6.18 -19.77 -21.21
CA SER A 311 -6.96 -18.85 -22.05
C SER A 311 -7.06 -17.43 -21.46
N LYS A 312 -6.97 -17.28 -20.13
CA LYS A 312 -6.99 -15.95 -19.49
C LYS A 312 -5.66 -15.18 -19.59
N GLU A 313 -4.51 -15.86 -19.68
CA GLU A 313 -3.21 -15.19 -19.86
C GLU A 313 -3.09 -14.43 -21.20
N LYS A 314 -3.82 -14.84 -22.25
CA LYS A 314 -3.75 -14.19 -23.57
C LYS A 314 -4.66 -12.98 -23.77
N ASN A 315 -5.71 -12.81 -22.96
CA ASN A 315 -6.65 -11.69 -23.13
C ASN A 315 -6.30 -10.46 -22.26
N VAL A 316 -5.55 -10.62 -21.18
CA VAL A 316 -5.18 -9.48 -20.30
C VAL A 316 -4.11 -8.58 -20.94
N SER A 317 -3.27 -9.10 -21.85
CA SER A 317 -2.30 -8.29 -22.57
C SER A 317 -2.92 -7.39 -23.66
N ALA A 318 -4.19 -7.60 -24.03
CA ALA A 318 -4.86 -6.82 -25.06
C ALA A 318 -5.66 -5.62 -24.50
N GLU A 319 -6.09 -5.64 -23.23
CA GLU A 319 -6.85 -4.55 -22.62
C GLU A 319 -5.99 -3.45 -21.98
N GLN A 320 -4.69 -3.65 -21.80
CA GLN A 320 -3.75 -2.61 -21.33
C GLN A 320 -3.37 -1.57 -22.42
N GLY A 321 -3.99 -1.64 -23.61
CA GLY A 321 -3.68 -0.78 -24.77
C GLY A 321 -4.64 0.36 -25.05
N LEU A 322 -5.68 0.59 -24.24
CA LEU A 322 -6.67 1.65 -24.49
C LEU A 322 -6.89 2.51 -23.23
N GLY A 323 -5.98 3.46 -23.04
CA GLY A 323 -6.16 4.63 -22.18
C GLY A 323 -5.54 5.83 -22.88
N ILE A 324 -6.35 6.52 -23.69
CA ILE A 324 -6.09 7.89 -24.16
C ILE A 324 -6.46 8.85 -23.03
#